data_AF-A0AAX2TTW2-F1
#
_entry.id   AF-A0AAX2TTW2-F1
#
_cell.length_a   1.000
_cell.length_b   1.000
_cell.length_c   1.000
_cell.angle_alpha   90.00
_cell.angle_beta   90.00
_cell.angle_gamma   90.00
#
_symmetry.space_group_name_H-M   'P 1'
#
loop_
_entity.id
_entity.type
_entity.pdbx_description
1 polymer ?
#
loop_
_entity_poly.entity_id
_entity_poly.type
_entity_poly.pdbx_seq_one_letter_code
_entity_poly.pdbx_strand_id
1 'polypeptide(L)' 'RRNHINGIGSFWNQAKRALRKYNGIDRKPFPPLLRECEFRLNFGTPSRQLKILRDRCGI' A
#
# COMPACT_ATOMS: atom_id res chain seq x y z
N ARG A 1 -16.06 17.55 13.36
CA ARG A 1 -15.69 16.39 12.52
C ARG A 1 -14.19 16.52 12.24
N ARG A 2 -13.32 15.84 13.00
CA ARG A 2 -11.86 15.93 12.81
C ARG A 2 -11.51 15.25 11.49
N ASN A 3 -11.19 16.05 10.47
CA ASN A 3 -10.61 15.52 9.24
C ASN A 3 -9.35 14.74 9.64
N HIS A 4 -9.33 13.45 9.32
CA HIS A 4 -8.36 12.50 9.82
C HIS A 4 -7.01 12.70 9.12
N ILE A 5 -6.23 13.69 9.58
CA ILE A 5 -4.85 13.92 9.16
C ILE A 5 -3.98 12.66 9.43
N ASN A 6 -4.37 11.76 10.35
CA ASN A 6 -3.60 10.54 10.65
C ASN A 6 -3.63 9.46 9.54
N GLY A 7 -4.32 9.66 8.42
CA GLY A 7 -4.22 8.77 7.26
C GLY A 7 -2.78 8.68 6.72
N ILE A 8 -2.09 9.82 6.61
CA ILE A 8 -0.72 9.86 6.06
C ILE A 8 0.32 9.30 7.05
N GLY A 9 0.11 9.49 8.36
CA GLY A 9 0.96 8.90 9.39
C GLY A 9 0.84 7.37 9.44
N SER A 10 -0.39 6.86 9.36
CA SER A 10 -0.66 5.42 9.24
C SER A 10 -0.04 4.84 7.98
N PHE A 11 -0.14 5.57 6.85
CA PHE A 11 0.50 5.19 5.60
C PHE A 11 1.99 4.99 5.75
N TRP A 12 2.71 6.01 6.22
CA TRP A 12 4.17 5.91 6.37
C TRP A 12 4.59 4.85 7.38
N ASN A 13 3.80 4.62 8.44
CA ASN A 13 4.09 3.56 9.41
C ASN A 13 3.94 2.16 8.81
N GLN A 14 2.95 1.93 7.95
CA GLN A 14 2.78 0.63 7.28
C GLN A 14 3.78 0.45 6.14
N ALA A 15 3.99 1.47 5.30
CA ALA A 15 4.96 1.44 4.22
C ALA A 15 6.37 1.15 4.76
N LYS A 16 6.82 1.85 5.82
CA LYS A 16 8.12 1.58 6.45
C LYS A 16 8.26 0.13 6.95
N ARG A 17 7.22 -0.47 7.54
CA ARG A 17 7.25 -1.87 7.98
C ARG A 17 7.36 -2.83 6.80
N ALA A 18 6.54 -2.66 5.77
CA ALA A 18 6.57 -3.49 4.58
C ALA A 18 7.90 -3.39 3.83
N LEU A 19 8.50 -2.20 3.82
CA LEU A 19 9.72 -1.89 3.09
C LEU A 19 11.01 -2.23 3.85
N ARG A 20 10.95 -2.54 5.15
CA ARG A 20 12.14 -2.80 5.99
C ARG A 20 13.05 -3.91 5.44
N LYS A 21 12.46 -4.90 4.74
CA LYS A 21 13.19 -6.02 4.12
C LYS A 21 13.97 -5.63 2.84
N TYR A 22 13.73 -4.44 2.28
CA TYR A 22 14.41 -3.95 1.08
C TYR A 22 15.56 -2.99 1.39
N ASN A 23 15.94 -2.81 2.66
CA ASN A 23 17.10 -2.01 3.04
C ASN A 23 18.37 -2.61 2.43
N GLY A 24 19.10 -1.81 1.64
CA GLY A 24 20.33 -2.24 0.95
C GLY A 24 20.12 -2.90 -0.42
N ILE A 25 18.86 -3.05 -0.88
CA ILE A 25 18.52 -3.49 -2.23
C ILE A 25 18.48 -2.28 -3.18
N ASP A 26 18.60 -2.52 -4.49
CA ASP A 26 18.33 -1.52 -5.53
C ASP A 26 17.00 -0.78 -5.24
N ARG A 27 16.99 0.53 -5.48
CA ARG A 27 15.82 1.41 -5.29
C ARG A 27 14.84 1.35 -6.45
N LYS A 28 15.19 0.72 -7.58
CA LYS A 28 14.27 0.49 -8.72
C LYS A 28 12.89 -0.08 -8.35
N PRO A 29 12.75 -1.07 -7.45
CA PRO A 29 11.45 -1.57 -7.00
C PRO A 29 10.70 -0.60 -6.06
N PHE A 30 11.29 0.49 -5.60
CA PHE A 30 10.66 1.36 -4.60
C PHE A 30 9.35 2.03 -5.08
N PRO A 31 9.27 2.63 -6.30
CA PRO A 31 8.02 3.21 -6.78
C PRO A 31 6.83 2.23 -6.87
N PRO A 32 6.95 1.01 -7.43
CA PRO A 32 5.84 0.06 -7.44
C PRO A 32 5.46 -0.42 -6.03
N LEU A 33 6.41 -0.59 -5.10
CA LEU A 33 6.10 -0.99 -3.73
C LEU A 33 5.32 0.09 -2.95
N LEU A 34 5.58 1.37 -3.21
CA LEU A 34 4.78 2.45 -2.63
C LEU A 34 3.33 2.43 -3.15
N ARG A 35 3.14 2.20 -4.45
CA ARG A 35 1.79 2.05 -5.03
C ARG A 35 1.05 0.84 -4.46
N GLU A 36 1.76 -0.26 -4.20
CA GLU A 36 1.17 -1.42 -3.51
C GLU A 36 0.74 -1.08 -2.08
N CYS A 37 1.57 -0.35 -1.32
CA CYS A 37 1.22 0.10 0.03
C CYS A 37 -0.02 1.00 0.01
N GLU A 38 -0.08 1.94 -0.93
CA GLU A 38 -1.24 2.82 -1.14
C GLU A 38 -2.51 2.01 -1.44
N PHE A 39 -2.41 1.05 -2.35
CA PHE A 39 -3.52 0.15 -2.69
C PHE A 39 -4.02 -0.60 -1.44
N ARG A 40 -3.11 -1.21 -0.67
CA ARG A 40 -3.49 -1.98 0.53
C ARG A 40 -4.21 -1.11 1.57
N LEU A 41 -3.75 0.13 1.77
CA LEU A 41 -4.34 1.08 2.72
C LEU A 41 -5.72 1.59 2.29
N ASN A 42 -5.92 1.84 1.00
CA ASN A 42 -7.16 2.42 0.50
C ASN A 42 -8.29 1.39 0.33
N PHE A 43 -7.97 0.12 0.09
CA PHE A 43 -8.98 -0.87 -0.32
C PHE A 43 -9.39 -1.87 0.77
N GLY A 44 -8.82 -1.80 1.97
CA GLY A 44 -9.31 -2.51 3.14
C GLY A 44 -8.93 -3.98 3.17
N THR A 45 -9.90 -4.89 3.33
CA THR A 45 -9.65 -6.33 3.54
C THR A 45 -9.04 -7.03 2.32
N PRO A 46 -8.27 -8.13 2.52
CA PRO A 46 -7.68 -8.89 1.41
C PRO A 46 -8.70 -9.37 0.38
N SER A 47 -9.90 -9.78 0.80
CA SER A 47 -10.96 -10.22 -0.13
C SER A 47 -11.45 -9.09 -1.02
N ARG A 48 -11.56 -7.86 -0.48
CA ARG A 48 -11.95 -6.67 -1.26
C ARG A 48 -10.84 -6.24 -2.21
N GLN A 49 -9.59 -6.30 -1.76
CA GLN A 49 -8.41 -6.06 -2.60
C GLN A 49 -8.37 -7.03 -3.77
N LEU A 50 -8.54 -8.33 -3.51
CA LEU A 50 -8.53 -9.37 -4.53
C LEU A 50 -9.64 -9.17 -5.56
N LYS A 51 -10.86 -8.83 -5.11
CA LYS A 51 -11.97 -8.49 -6.00
C LYS A 51 -11.61 -7.33 -6.93
N ILE A 52 -11.06 -6.25 -6.40
CA ILE A 52 -10.67 -5.07 -7.18
C ILE A 52 -9.55 -5.39 -8.18
N LEU A 53 -8.59 -6.24 -7.80
CA LEU A 53 -7.53 -6.67 -8.72
C LEU A 53 -8.11 -7.51 -9.87
N ARG A 54 -9.04 -8.43 -9.59
CA ARG A 54 -9.74 -9.21 -10.62
C ARG A 54 -10.51 -8.32 -11.57
N ASP A 55 -11.33 -7.42 -11.03
CA ASP A 55 -12.13 -6.46 -11.81
C ASP A 55 -11.24 -5.58 -12.71
N ARG A 56 -10.08 -5.12 -12.22
CA ARG A 56 -9.15 -4.25 -12.98
C ARG A 56 -8.30 -5.00 -14.00
N CYS A 57 -7.93 -6.24 -13.71
CA CYS A 57 -7.15 -7.07 -14.63
C CYS A 57 -8.02 -7.80 -15.65
N GLY A 58 -9.36 -7.72 -15.53
CA GLY A 58 -10.29 -8.43 -16.41
C GLY A 58 -10.24 -9.95 -16.25
N ILE A 59 -9.95 -10.42 -15.03
CA ILE A 59 -9.83 -11.84 -14.66
C ILE A 59 -11.09 -12.30 -13.93
#